data_AF-A0A920J5D4-F1
#
_entry.id   AF-A0A920J5D4-F1
#
_cell.length_a   1.000
_cell.length_b   1.000
_cell.length_c   1.000
_cell.angle_alpha   90.00
_cell.angle_beta   90.00
_cell.angle_gamma   90.00
#
_symmetry.space_group_name_H-M   'P 1'
#
loop_
_entity.id
_entity.type
_entity.pdbx_description
1 polymer ?
#
loop_
_entity_poly.entity_id
_entity_poly.type
_entity_poly.pdbx_seq_one_letter_code
_entity_poly.pdbx_strand_id
1 'polypeptide(L)' 'MTPTIVFKGNDPYLVLGSPGGSRIISTVLQVIVNVLVHEMNVAEAVNSPRIHPQNGIQMFCILKKVTVQIP' A
#
# COMPACT_ATOMS: atom_id res chain seq x y z
N MET A 1 -6.25 -0.20 11.75
CA MET A 1 -4.80 -0.15 11.48
C MET A 1 -4.40 -1.52 10.95
N THR A 2 -3.54 -1.58 9.93
CA THR A 2 -3.21 -2.83 9.21
C THR A 2 -1.70 -2.87 8.93
N PRO A 3 -0.86 -3.16 9.94
CA PRO A 3 0.54 -3.45 9.68
C PRO A 3 0.64 -4.77 8.91
N THR A 4 1.47 -4.82 7.87
CA THR A 4 1.54 -6.00 6.99
C THR A 4 2.98 -6.30 6.60
N ILE A 5 3.36 -7.57 6.67
CA ILE A 5 4.65 -8.07 6.20
C ILE A 5 4.36 -9.07 5.08
N VAL A 6 5.00 -8.86 3.92
CA VAL A 6 4.94 -9.77 2.78
C VAL A 6 6.24 -10.56 2.75
N PHE A 7 6.11 -11.88 2.59
CA PHE A 7 7.23 -12.80 2.45
C PHE A 7 7.32 -13.29 1.01
N LYS A 8 8.54 -13.47 0.52
CA LYS A 8 8.82 -14.16 -0.74
C LYS A 8 9.56 -15.45 -0.41
N GLY A 9 8.81 -16.55 -0.29
CA GLY A 9 9.33 -17.76 0.35
C GLY A 9 9.40 -17.57 1.86
N ASN A 10 10.57 -17.83 2.45
CA ASN A 10 10.81 -17.63 3.89
C ASN A 10 11.45 -16.27 4.22
N ASP A 11 11.85 -15.50 3.20
CA ASP A 11 12.51 -14.22 3.40
C ASP A 11 11.48 -13.08 3.43
N PRO A 12 11.55 -12.17 4.41
CA PRO A 12 10.73 -10.97 4.39
C PRO A 12 11.09 -10.15 3.14
N TYR A 13 10.07 -9.61 2.48
CA TYR A 13 10.22 -8.91 1.21
C TYR A 13 9.72 -7.46 1.31
N LEU A 14 8.59 -7.23 1.98
CA LEU A 14 8.05 -5.88 2.21
C LEU A 14 7.48 -5.77 3.62
N VAL A 15 7.76 -4.67 4.30
CA VAL A 15 7.12 -4.29 5.56
C VAL A 15 6.36 -3.00 5.34
N LEU A 16 5.04 -3.01 5.59
CA LEU A 16 4.10 -1.99 5.17
C LEU A 16 3.28 -1.46 6.33
N GLY A 17 3.10 -0.15 6.37
CA GLY A 17 2.17 0.52 7.28
C GLY A 17 1.71 1.87 6.75
N SER A 18 0.46 2.24 7.04
CA SER A 18 -0.09 3.53 6.61
C SER A 18 -1.01 4.14 7.68
N PRO A 19 -0.87 5.44 7.99
CA PRO A 19 -1.89 6.19 8.74
C PRO A 19 -3.06 6.55 7.81
N GLY A 20 -4.31 6.55 8.31
CA GLY A 20 -5.44 6.95 7.44
C GLY A 20 -6.86 6.57 7.85
N GLY A 21 -7.08 5.92 8.99
CA GLY A 21 -8.43 5.47 9.38
C GLY A 21 -9.01 4.43 8.40
N SER A 22 -10.16 4.71 7.79
CA SER A 22 -10.80 3.84 6.79
C SER A 22 -9.92 3.53 5.57
N ARG A 23 -9.02 4.45 5.21
CA ARG A 23 -8.16 4.38 4.02
C ARG A 23 -6.96 3.44 4.16
N ILE A 24 -6.69 2.94 5.36
CA ILE A 24 -5.49 2.13 5.65
C ILE A 24 -5.50 0.87 4.79
N ILE A 25 -6.64 0.18 4.71
CA ILE A 25 -6.76 -1.11 4.03
C ILE A 25 -6.49 -0.96 2.52
N SER A 26 -7.18 -0.02 1.86
CA SER A 26 -7.01 0.17 0.41
C SER A 26 -5.60 0.70 0.07
N THR A 27 -4.98 1.47 0.97
CA THR A 27 -3.63 1.99 0.76
C THR A 27 -2.61 0.85 0.77
N VAL A 28 -2.66 -0.02 1.78
CA VAL A 28 -1.75 -1.17 1.88
C VAL A 28 -1.96 -2.12 0.69
N LEU A 29 -3.21 -2.40 0.32
CA LEU A 29 -3.53 -3.24 -0.83
C LEU A 29 -2.93 -2.70 -2.14
N GLN A 30 -3.11 -1.41 -2.44
CA GLN A 30 -2.62 -0.83 -3.69
C GLN A 30 -1.09 -0.84 -3.77
N VAL A 31 -0.40 -0.59 -2.65
CA VAL A 31 1.07 -0.67 -2.63
C VAL A 31 1.53 -2.10 -2.90
N ILE A 32 0.87 -3.11 -2.32
CA ILE A 32 1.19 -4.53 -2.59
C ILE A 32 0.97 -4.86 -4.07
N VAL A 33 -0.17 -4.48 -4.64
CA VAL A 33 -0.49 -4.74 -6.06
C VAL A 33 0.52 -4.04 -6.97
N ASN A 34 0.88 -2.79 -6.68
CA ASN A 34 1.84 -2.06 -7.50
C ASN A 34 3.23 -2.71 -7.48
N VAL A 35 3.70 -3.19 -6.34
CA VAL A 35 5.01 -3.86 -6.26
C VAL A 35 4.97 -5.27 -6.85
N LEU A 36 3.95 -6.07 -6.53
CA LEU A 36 3.93 -7.49 -6.90
C LEU A 36 3.36 -7.78 -8.29
N VAL A 37 2.41 -6.97 -8.75
CA VAL A 37 1.69 -7.19 -10.02
C VAL A 37 2.17 -6.25 -11.11
N HIS A 38 2.36 -4.96 -10.79
CA HIS A 38 2.86 -3.97 -11.74
C HIS A 38 4.39 -3.88 -11.76
N GLU A 39 5.08 -4.70 -10.98
CA GLU A 39 6.54 -4.75 -10.87
C GLU A 39 7.19 -3.38 -10.59
N MET A 40 6.44 -2.46 -9.97
CA MET A 40 6.94 -1.13 -9.63
C MET A 40 7.97 -1.24 -8.51
N ASN A 41 8.97 -0.38 -8.53
CA ASN A 41 9.83 -0.24 -7.36
C ASN A 41 9.03 0.35 -6.18
N VAL A 42 9.55 0.18 -4.97
CA VAL A 42 8.85 0.60 -3.75
C VAL A 42 8.55 2.10 -3.72
N ALA A 43 9.46 2.93 -4.22
CA ALA A 43 9.27 4.38 -4.23
C ALA A 43 8.16 4.79 -5.21
N GLU A 44 8.11 4.17 -6.39
CA GLU A 44 7.04 4.36 -7.38
C GLU A 44 5.69 3.87 -6.84
N ALA A 45 5.66 2.68 -6.25
CA ALA A 45 4.44 2.11 -5.69
C ALA A 45 3.84 2.99 -4.59
N VAL A 46 4.68 3.58 -3.73
CA VAL A 46 4.24 4.51 -2.67
C VAL A 46 3.77 5.85 -3.25
N ASN A 47 4.45 6.37 -4.27
CA ASN A 47 4.12 7.67 -4.86
C ASN A 47 2.97 7.60 -5.89
N SER A 48 2.59 6.40 -6.32
CA SER A 48 1.47 6.21 -7.23
C SER A 48 0.14 6.77 -6.68
N PRO A 49 -0.72 7.33 -7.56
CA PRO A 49 -2.08 7.71 -7.21
C PRO A 49 -2.87 6.53 -6.62
N ARG A 50 -3.69 6.81 -5.59
CA ARG A 50 -4.44 5.79 -4.88
C ARG A 50 -5.94 6.07 -4.88
N ILE A 51 -6.73 5.04 -5.10
CA ILE A 51 -8.19 5.06 -5.08
C ILE A 51 -8.70 4.44 -3.78
N HIS A 52 -9.65 5.09 -3.10
CA HIS A 52 -10.31 4.53 -1.92
C HIS A 52 -11.83 4.66 -2.03
N PRO A 53 -12.54 3.60 -2.44
CA PRO A 53 -14.00 3.58 -2.34
C PRO A 53 -14.42 3.33 -0.89
N GLN A 54 -15.23 4.22 -0.34
CA GLN A 54 -15.90 3.99 0.93
C GLN A 54 -17.42 3.96 0.69
N ASN A 55 -18.05 2.80 0.95
CA ASN A 55 -19.49 2.58 0.79
C ASN A 55 -20.05 2.90 -0.62
N GLY A 56 -19.24 2.71 -1.67
CA GLY A 56 -19.65 2.86 -3.08
C GLY A 56 -19.67 4.29 -3.63
N ILE A 57 -19.44 5.33 -2.81
CA ILE A 57 -19.67 6.72 -3.23
C ILE A 57 -18.56 7.65 -2.70
N GLN A 58 -17.32 7.44 -3.16
CA GLN A 58 -16.33 8.51 -3.35
C GLN A 58 -14.99 7.92 -3.80
N MET A 59 -14.43 8.45 -4.87
CA MET A 59 -13.10 8.13 -5.36
C MET A 59 -12.18 9.31 -5.05
N PHE A 60 -11.48 9.27 -3.92
CA PHE A 60 -10.46 10.27 -3.61
C PHE A 60 -9.08 9.77 -4.04
N CYS A 61 -8.34 10.61 -4.77
CA CYS A 61 -6.90 10.45 -4.98
C CYS A 61 -6.17 10.93 -3.72
N ILE A 62 -5.49 10.03 -3.01
CA ILE A 62 -4.89 10.34 -1.70
C ILE A 62 -3.37 10.09 -1.73
N LEU A 63 -2.60 11.17 -1.65
CA LEU A 63 -1.16 11.15 -1.41
C LEU A 63 -0.90 11.32 0.10
N LYS A 64 -0.98 10.23 0.86
CA LYS A 64 -0.52 10.21 2.27
C LYS A 64 0.75 9.37 2.41
N LYS A 65 1.63 9.78 3.32
CA LYS A 65 2.86 9.08 3.70
C LYS A 65 2.54 7.62 4.03
N VAL A 66 3.12 6.70 3.27
CA VAL A 66 3.18 5.26 3.58
C VAL A 66 4.60 4.99 4.05
N THR A 67 4.73 4.19 5.10
CA THR A 67 6.03 3.69 5.51
C THR A 67 6.20 2.31 4.89
N VAL A 68 7.24 2.18 4.05
CA VAL A 68 7.70 0.89 3.55
C VAL A 68 9.13 0.69 4.02
N GLN A 69 9.41 -0.45 4.64
CA GLN A 69 10.76 -0.90 4.91
C GLN A 69 11.03 -2.15 4.08
N ILE A 70 12.16 -2.14 3.40
CA ILE A 70 12.74 -3.30 2.73
C ILE A 70 13.79 -3.83 3.71
N PRO A 71 13.77 -5.13 4.06
CA PRO A 71 14.83 -5.74 4.85
C PRO A 71 16.17 -5.79 4.12
#